data_AF-A0A699RLC3-F1
#
_entry.id   AF-A0A699RLC3-F1
#
_cell.length_a   1.000
_cell.length_b   1.000
_cell.length_c   1.000
_cell.angle_alpha   90.00
_cell.angle_beta   90.00
_cell.angle_gamma   90.00
#
_symmetry.space_group_name_H-M   'P 1'
#
loop_
_entity.id
_entity.type
_entity.pdbx_description
1 polymer ?
#
loop_
_entity_poly.entity_id
_entity_poly.type
_entity_poly.pdbx_seq_one_letter_code
_entity_poly.pdbx_strand_id
1 'polypeptide(L)'
;MTKLTQKNVKFEWRDKQEVAFYLLKQKLCSASIMALPEGSEDFIVYCNASKKGLGAVLMQREKVISYASRQLMIHEKNYTTHDLELGAVVFALKI
;
A
#
# COMPACT_ATOMS: atom_id res chain seq x y z
N MET A 1 -5.03 -0.96 -10.57
CA MET A 1 -4.78 -2.40 -10.33
C MET A 1 -6.06 -3.24 -10.33
N THR A 2 -7.25 -2.64 -10.17
CA THR A 2 -8.54 -3.34 -10.04
C THR A 2 -9.42 -3.28 -11.30
N LYS A 3 -8.83 -3.10 -12.48
CA LYS A 3 -9.61 -2.88 -13.72
C LYS A 3 -10.54 -4.05 -14.05
N LEU A 4 -10.09 -5.28 -13.79
CA LEU A 4 -10.86 -6.50 -14.08
C LEU A 4 -12.15 -6.66 -13.26
N THR A 5 -12.27 -5.95 -12.14
CA THR A 5 -13.45 -6.03 -11.26
C THR A 5 -14.38 -4.82 -11.43
N GLN A 6 -14.11 -3.93 -12.39
CA GLN A 6 -14.94 -2.76 -12.65
C GLN A 6 -16.21 -3.16 -13.42
N LYS A 7 -17.32 -2.50 -13.12
CA LYS A 7 -18.56 -2.66 -13.88
C LYS A 7 -18.31 -2.34 -15.36
N ASN A 8 -18.97 -3.08 -16.26
CA ASN A 8 -18.86 -2.93 -17.71
C ASN A 8 -17.45 -3.18 -18.28
N VAL A 9 -16.55 -3.82 -17.53
CA VAL A 9 -15.27 -4.31 -18.05
C VAL A 9 -15.36 -5.81 -18.23
N LYS A 10 -15.08 -6.28 -19.46
CA LYS A 10 -14.97 -7.72 -19.73
C LYS A 10 -13.76 -8.28 -18.96
N PHE A 11 -13.99 -9.37 -18.24
CA PHE A 11 -12.92 -10.06 -17.52
C PHE A 11 -12.01 -10.78 -18.53
N GLU A 12 -10.85 -10.20 -18.81
CA GLU A 12 -9.83 -10.79 -19.68
C GLU A 12 -8.55 -11.02 -18.90
N TRP A 13 -8.29 -12.29 -18.59
CA TRP A 13 -7.06 -12.72 -17.96
C TRP A 13 -6.04 -13.13 -19.03
N ARG A 14 -4.96 -12.35 -19.16
CA ARG A 14 -3.89 -12.56 -20.14
C ARG A 14 -2.54 -12.52 -19.43
N ASP A 15 -1.46 -12.63 -20.19
CA ASP A 15 -0.09 -12.72 -19.67
C ASP A 15 0.28 -11.59 -18.69
N LYS A 16 -0.19 -10.36 -18.93
CA LYS A 16 0.08 -9.23 -18.01
C LYS A 16 -0.52 -9.43 -16.63
N GLN A 17 -1.73 -10.00 -16.56
CA GLN A 17 -2.41 -10.29 -15.31
C GLN A 17 -1.76 -11.47 -14.60
N GLU A 18 -1.39 -12.52 -15.35
CA GLU A 18 -0.69 -13.69 -14.83
C GLU A 18 0.66 -13.31 -14.22
N VAL A 19 1.46 -12.51 -14.94
CA VAL A 19 2.77 -12.02 -14.45
C VAL A 19 2.61 -11.17 -13.20
N ALA A 20 1.63 -10.26 -13.16
CA ALA A 20 1.37 -9.44 -11.99
C ALA A 20 0.91 -10.29 -10.78
N PHE A 21 0.09 -11.31 -11.01
CA PHE A 21 -0.38 -12.23 -9.98
C PHE A 21 0.76 -13.06 -9.39
N TYR A 22 1.62 -13.64 -10.23
CA TYR A 22 2.79 -14.38 -9.76
C TYR A 22 3.78 -13.49 -9.01
N LEU A 23 4.04 -12.30 -9.53
CA LEU A 23 4.91 -11.34 -8.84
C LEU A 23 4.37 -11.00 -7.45
N LEU A 24 3.06 -10.76 -7.34
CA LEU A 24 2.42 -10.48 -6.05
C LEU A 24 2.55 -11.67 -5.10
N LYS A 25 2.27 -12.89 -5.58
CA LYS A 25 2.42 -14.13 -4.80
C LYS A 25 3.85 -14.29 -4.29
N GLN A 26 4.84 -14.09 -5.17
CA GLN A 26 6.25 -14.17 -4.80
C GLN A 26 6.60 -13.15 -3.72
N LYS A 27 6.22 -11.87 -3.90
CA LYS A 27 6.50 -10.80 -2.95
C LYS A 27 5.86 -11.05 -1.58
N LEU A 28 4.65 -11.61 -1.55
CA LEU A 28 3.95 -11.97 -0.31
C LEU A 28 4.60 -13.16 0.39
N CYS A 29 5.05 -14.18 -0.36
CA CYS A 29 5.73 -15.34 0.22
C CYS A 29 7.19 -15.06 0.63
N SER A 30 7.84 -14.06 0.03
CA SER A 30 9.23 -13.69 0.33
C SER A 30 9.37 -12.53 1.32
N ALA A 31 8.28 -11.87 1.70
CA ALA A 31 8.34 -10.73 2.60
C ALA A 31 8.91 -11.17 3.96
N SER A 32 9.80 -10.34 4.53
CA SER A 32 10.33 -10.56 5.88
C SER A 32 9.18 -10.80 6.85
N ILE A 33 9.31 -11.82 7.68
CA ILE A 33 8.35 -12.17 8.73
C ILE A 33 8.03 -10.90 9.51
N MET A 34 6.78 -10.42 9.40
CA MET A 34 6.30 -9.28 10.20
C MET A 34 6.46 -9.65 11.67
N ALA A 35 7.00 -8.73 12.45
CA ALA A 35 7.13 -8.93 13.89
C ALA A 35 5.81 -8.56 14.58
N LEU A 36 5.50 -9.23 15.69
CA LEU A 36 4.43 -8.80 16.56
C LEU A 36 4.87 -7.53 17.30
N PRO A 37 3.95 -6.59 17.56
CA PRO A 37 4.24 -5.45 18.41
C PRO A 37 4.62 -5.94 19.81
N GLU A 38 5.68 -5.37 20.38
CA GLU A 38 6.24 -5.79 21.65
C GLU A 38 6.19 -4.63 22.66
N GLY A 39 5.57 -4.89 23.82
CA GLY A 39 5.50 -3.93 24.92
C GLY A 39 4.77 -2.63 24.55
N SER A 40 5.19 -1.54 25.20
CA SER A 40 4.64 -0.19 25.04
C SER A 40 5.67 0.79 24.47
N GLU A 41 6.63 0.27 23.70
CA GLU A 41 7.67 1.07 23.07
C GLU A 41 7.10 1.89 21.92
N ASP A 42 7.77 3.00 21.62
CA ASP A 42 7.36 3.90 20.55
C ASP A 42 7.34 3.21 19.19
N PHE A 43 6.35 3.59 18.38
CA PHE A 43 6.23 3.19 17.00
C PHE A 43 6.72 4.29 16.07
N ILE A 44 7.34 3.88 14.97
CA ILE A 44 7.75 4.77 13.89
C ILE A 44 6.91 4.45 12.67
N VAL A 45 6.28 5.47 12.09
CA VAL A 45 5.49 5.33 10.87
C VAL A 45 6.21 6.02 9.72
N TYR A 46 6.56 5.24 8.69
CA TYR A 46 7.10 5.78 7.44
C TYR A 46 5.97 5.91 6.43
N CYS A 47 5.74 7.12 5.94
CA CYS A 47 4.71 7.40 4.94
C CYS A 47 5.35 7.71 3.59
N ASN A 48 4.71 7.27 2.51
CA ASN A 48 5.08 7.66 1.15
C ASN A 48 3.85 7.86 0.28
N ALA A 49 3.94 8.79 -0.65
CA ALA A 49 2.88 9.07 -1.60
C ALA A 49 3.41 9.00 -3.04
N SER A 50 2.56 8.56 -3.95
CA SER A 50 2.82 8.58 -5.38
C SER A 50 1.56 9.00 -6.13
N LYS A 51 1.70 9.34 -7.41
CA LYS A 51 0.54 9.60 -8.30
C LYS A 51 -0.36 8.37 -8.53
N LYS A 52 -0.03 7.20 -7.95
CA LYS A 52 -0.82 5.97 -8.05
C LYS A 52 -1.49 5.57 -6.74
N GLY A 53 -0.92 5.93 -5.60
CA GLY A 53 -1.39 5.49 -4.30
C GLY A 53 -0.57 6.03 -3.14
N LEU A 54 -1.10 5.81 -1.94
CA LEU A 54 -0.49 6.11 -0.66
C LEU A 54 0.02 4.81 -0.03
N GLY A 55 1.14 4.89 0.66
CA GLY A 55 1.74 3.79 1.40
C GLY A 55 2.21 4.24 2.78
N ALA A 56 2.16 3.33 3.73
CA ALA A 56 2.67 3.50 5.07
C ALA A 56 3.26 2.18 5.59
N VAL A 57 4.31 2.29 6.40
CA VAL A 57 4.95 1.16 7.10
C VAL A 57 5.02 1.50 8.58
N LEU A 58 4.46 0.62 9.41
CA LEU A 58 4.60 0.68 10.86
C LEU A 58 5.81 -0.14 11.28
N MET A 59 6.74 0.50 12.00
CA MET A 59 7.97 -0.12 12.47
C MET A 59 8.14 0.05 13.98
N GLN A 60 8.77 -0.94 14.60
CA GLN A 60 9.15 -0.92 16.00
C GLN A 60 10.52 -1.60 16.16
N ARG A 61 11.49 -0.94 16.81
CA ARG A 61 12.86 -1.46 17.01
C ARG A 61 13.46 -2.08 15.74
N GLU A 62 13.40 -1.32 14.63
CA GLU A 62 13.89 -1.71 13.29
C GLU A 62 13.17 -2.90 12.62
N LYS A 63 12.12 -3.45 13.26
CA LYS A 63 11.30 -4.50 12.70
C LYS A 63 10.04 -3.92 12.09
N VAL A 64 9.60 -4.49 10.97
CA VAL A 64 8.32 -4.13 10.37
C VAL A 64 7.19 -4.86 11.07
N ILE A 65 6.21 -4.10 11.56
CA ILE A 65 5.01 -4.61 12.22
C ILE A 65 3.89 -4.78 11.20
N SER A 66 3.65 -3.76 10.38
CA SER A 66 2.59 -3.81 9.37
C SER A 66 2.88 -2.91 8.17
N TYR A 67 2.25 -3.25 7.05
CA TYR A 67 2.21 -2.44 5.84
C TYR A 67 0.78 -2.03 5.56
N ALA A 68 0.58 -0.77 5.22
CA ALA A 68 -0.69 -0.26 4.75
C ALA A 68 -0.51 0.46 3.42
N SER A 69 -1.40 0.21 2.45
CA SER A 69 -1.39 0.95 1.21
C SER A 69 -2.77 1.00 0.58
N ARG A 70 -3.05 2.05 -0.18
CA ARG A 70 -4.28 2.16 -0.98
C ARG A 70 -4.03 2.94 -2.26
N GLN A 71 -4.84 2.66 -3.29
CA GLN A 71 -4.88 3.49 -4.48
C GLN A 71 -5.52 4.84 -4.19
N LEU A 72 -5.11 5.86 -4.96
CA LEU A 72 -5.75 7.17 -4.91
C LEU A 72 -7.19 7.09 -5.44
N MET A 73 -8.08 7.78 -4.74
CA MET A 73 -9.41 8.09 -5.24
C MET A 73 -9.32 9.03 -6.43
N ILE A 74 -10.38 9.09 -7.24
CA ILE A 74 -10.39 9.87 -8.49
C ILE A 74 -10.08 11.35 -8.23
N HIS A 75 -10.63 11.92 -7.16
CA HIS A 75 -10.39 13.32 -6.81
C HIS A 75 -8.97 13.56 -6.27
N GLU A 76 -8.40 12.62 -5.52
CA GLU A 76 -7.04 12.73 -4.95
C GLU A 76 -5.97 12.72 -6.04
N LYS A 77 -6.25 12.18 -7.23
CA LYS A 77 -5.29 12.21 -8.36
C LYS A 77 -4.94 13.63 -8.81
N ASN A 78 -5.84 14.59 -8.55
CA ASN A 78 -5.65 15.99 -8.92
C ASN A 78 -4.84 16.76 -7.87
N TYR A 79 -4.55 16.17 -6.71
CA TYR A 79 -3.80 16.81 -5.64
C TYR A 79 -2.33 17.04 -6.02
N THR A 80 -1.75 18.10 -5.46
CA THR A 80 -0.31 18.38 -5.61
C THR A 80 0.51 17.31 -4.87
N THR A 81 1.81 17.24 -5.13
CA THR A 81 2.67 16.26 -4.45
C THR A 81 2.67 16.46 -2.94
N HIS A 82 2.72 17.70 -2.46
CA HIS A 82 2.69 18.02 -1.03
C HIS A 82 1.38 17.60 -0.36
N ASP A 83 0.24 17.81 -1.03
CA ASP A 83 -1.07 17.37 -0.51
C ASP A 83 -1.17 15.84 -0.44
N LEU A 84 -0.55 15.14 -1.39
CA LEU A 84 -0.51 13.68 -1.40
C LEU A 84 0.39 13.13 -0.28
N GLU A 85 1.52 13.79 -0.01
CA GLU A 85 2.40 13.45 1.12
C GLU A 85 1.66 13.62 2.46
N LEU A 86 0.96 14.74 2.65
CA LEU A 86 0.11 14.95 3.82
C LEU A 86 -1.01 13.88 3.88
N GLY A 87 -1.61 13.57 2.74
CA GLY A 87 -2.61 12.51 2.62
C GLY A 87 -2.08 11.14 3.05
N ALA A 88 -0.82 10.81 2.78
CA ALA A 88 -0.19 9.57 3.24
C ALA A 88 -0.04 9.53 4.76
N VAL A 89 0.32 10.65 5.39
CA VAL A 89 0.41 10.76 6.86
C VAL A 89 -0.97 10.60 7.51
N VAL A 90 -1.97 11.32 7.02
CA VAL A 90 -3.36 11.20 7.52
C VAL A 90 -3.90 9.79 7.32
N PHE A 91 -3.59 9.16 6.18
CA PHE A 91 -3.95 7.77 5.93
C PHE A 91 -3.32 6.82 6.95
N ALA A 92 -2.02 6.99 7.25
CA ALA A 92 -1.31 6.11 8.17
C ALA A 92 -1.81 6.20 9.61
N LEU A 93 -2.20 7.40 10.07
CA LEU A 93 -2.68 7.64 11.43
C LEU A 93 -4.15 7.27 11.66
N LYS A 94 -4.93 7.12 10.58
CA LYS A 94 -6.38 6.83 10.67
C LYS A 94 -6.71 5.33 10.70
N ILE A 95 -5.80 4.50 10.20
CA ILE A 95 -5.94 3.04 10.18
C ILE A 95 -5.83 2.50 11.61
#